data_AF-A0AAV7AHM7-F1
#
_entry.id   AF-A0AAV7AHM7-F1
#
_cell.length_a   1.000
_cell.length_b   1.000
_cell.length_c   1.000
_cell.angle_alpha   90.00
_cell.angle_beta   90.00
_cell.angle_gamma   90.00
#
_symmetry.space_group_name_H-M   'P 1'
#
loop_
_entity.id
_entity.type
_entity.pdbx_description
1 polymer ?
#
loop_
_entity_poly.entity_id
_entity_poly.type
_entity_poly.pdbx_seq_one_letter_code
_entity_poly.pdbx_strand_id
1 'polypeptide(L)'
;MEDINPKESDMTLQELLDKLEEAEDGADIVHNGDLILEHIRRSQERREQITAEEMGAVIIERDTARAQCKHLEKELHLLRESKQICTDIVAAQRTFDPASKAPLTFLHHNQDKLAEDYKKLEEEIQTLNIYYSLHQSLSQEVNLKEQFSRAISLYEDAIRNRGELLKVTQHQNEELGRQLREAQCQNTELKESLRKATTCQKEMEDRAHKLERLVDVLRKKVGSGSVRTMI
;
A
#
# COMPACT_ATOMS: atom_id res chain seq x y z
N MET A 1 -8.13 26.86 -10.04
CA MET A 1 -7.84 25.41 -9.98
C MET A 1 -6.36 25.32 -9.73
N GLU A 2 -5.96 25.19 -8.47
CA GLU A 2 -4.58 24.88 -8.13
C GLU A 2 -4.32 23.41 -8.46
N ASP A 3 -3.25 23.21 -9.22
CA ASP A 3 -2.80 21.94 -9.74
C ASP A 3 -2.18 21.16 -8.57
N ILE A 4 -3.03 20.47 -7.79
CA ILE A 4 -2.58 19.63 -6.69
C ILE A 4 -1.86 18.44 -7.31
N ASN A 5 -0.53 18.54 -7.37
CA ASN A 5 0.37 17.49 -7.79
C ASN A 5 0.06 16.21 -6.99
N PRO A 6 -0.32 15.09 -7.63
CA PRO A 6 -0.75 13.88 -6.94
C PRO A 6 0.34 13.28 -6.02
N LYS A 7 1.61 13.65 -6.22
CA LYS A 7 2.72 13.24 -5.36
C LYS A 7 2.76 13.94 -4.00
N GLU A 8 2.20 15.14 -3.87
CA GLU A 8 2.19 15.87 -2.59
C GLU A 8 1.10 15.38 -1.64
N SER A 9 0.05 14.76 -2.17
CA SER A 9 -1.04 14.17 -1.39
C SER A 9 -0.66 12.88 -0.66
N ASP A 10 0.35 12.15 -1.14
CA ASP A 10 0.79 10.86 -0.58
C ASP A 10 1.98 11.00 0.39
N MET A 11 2.45 12.22 0.64
CA MET A 11 3.51 12.45 1.61
C MET A 11 3.03 12.17 3.03
N THR A 12 3.87 11.50 3.81
CA THR A 12 3.59 11.25 5.23
C THR A 12 3.68 12.56 6.03
N LEU A 13 2.98 12.61 7.18
CA LEU A 13 3.06 13.75 8.07
C LEU A 13 4.51 14.08 8.49
N GLN A 14 5.36 13.05 8.62
CA GLN A 14 6.77 13.23 8.95
C GLN A 14 7.54 13.89 7.80
N GLU A 15 7.36 13.43 6.56
CA GLU A 15 8.00 14.04 5.39
C GLU A 15 7.57 15.50 5.17
N LEU A 16 6.31 15.84 5.48
CA LEU A 16 5.82 17.21 5.43
C LEU A 16 6.45 18.10 6.52
N LEU A 17 6.69 17.55 7.71
CA LEU A 17 7.38 18.25 8.80
C LEU A 17 8.86 18.45 8.50
N ASP A 18 9.53 17.44 7.94
CA ASP A 18 10.93 17.53 7.55
C ASP A 18 11.11 18.59 6.43
N LYS A 19 10.19 18.67 5.46
CA LYS A 19 10.16 19.73 4.44
C LYS A 19 9.89 21.13 5.00
N LEU A 20 9.10 21.22 6.08
CA LEU A 20 8.87 22.48 6.77
C LEU A 20 10.14 22.94 7.50
N GLU A 21 10.95 22.02 8.01
CA GLU A 21 12.26 22.29 8.63
C GLU A 21 13.30 22.76 7.60
N GLU A 22 13.25 22.20 6.37
CA GLU A 22 14.16 22.54 5.27
C GLU A 22 13.73 23.75 4.42
N ALA A 23 12.58 24.37 4.70
CA ALA A 23 12.03 25.45 3.89
C ALA A 23 12.89 26.73 3.94
N GLU A 24 13.32 27.23 2.77
CA GLU A 24 14.21 28.39 2.66
C GLU A 24 13.44 29.73 2.57
N ASP A 25 12.15 29.69 2.21
CA ASP A 25 11.32 30.88 2.07
C ASP A 25 9.95 30.77 2.78
N GLY A 26 9.29 31.93 2.95
CA GLY A 26 7.99 31.99 3.61
C GLY A 26 6.84 31.39 2.79
N ALA A 27 7.02 31.22 1.48
CA ALA A 27 5.99 30.64 0.62
C ALA A 27 5.96 29.11 0.79
N ASP A 28 7.13 28.48 0.87
CA ASP A 28 7.32 27.05 1.13
C ASP A 28 6.79 26.67 2.52
N ILE A 29 6.99 27.53 3.53
CA ILE A 29 6.43 27.32 4.87
C ILE A 29 4.90 27.30 4.83
N VAL A 30 4.28 28.23 4.11
CA VAL A 30 2.81 28.31 4.00
C VAL A 30 2.27 27.10 3.23
N HIS A 31 2.88 26.77 2.08
CA HIS A 31 2.46 25.63 1.25
C HIS A 31 2.54 24.30 2.01
N ASN A 32 3.67 24.02 2.66
CA ASN A 32 3.83 22.81 3.47
C ASN A 32 2.90 22.83 4.70
N GLY A 33 2.67 24.00 5.30
CA GLY A 33 1.69 24.17 6.39
C GLY A 33 0.26 23.83 5.98
N ASP A 34 -0.18 24.28 4.80
CA ASP A 34 -1.50 23.99 4.24
C ASP A 34 -1.66 22.49 3.95
N LEU A 35 -0.62 21.83 3.42
CA LEU A 35 -0.61 20.39 3.21
C LEU A 35 -0.72 19.60 4.52
N ILE A 36 -0.04 20.04 5.59
CA ILE A 36 -0.15 19.42 6.93
C ILE A 36 -1.56 19.54 7.49
N LEU A 37 -2.15 20.75 7.43
CA LEU A 37 -3.51 20.98 7.91
C LEU A 37 -4.52 20.11 7.15
N GLU A 38 -4.35 20.01 5.84
CA GLU A 38 -5.20 19.19 5.00
C GLU A 38 -5.03 17.69 5.30
N HIS A 39 -3.81 17.21 5.53
CA HIS A 39 -3.56 15.81 5.94
C HIS A 39 -4.21 15.50 7.30
N ILE A 40 -4.11 16.40 8.28
CA ILE A 40 -4.76 16.26 9.59
C ILE A 40 -6.28 16.20 9.43
N ARG A 41 -6.87 17.12 8.65
CA ARG A 41 -8.32 17.17 8.38
C ARG A 41 -8.80 15.85 7.78
N ARG A 42 -8.15 15.36 6.72
CA ARG A 42 -8.51 14.07 6.09
C ARG A 42 -8.39 12.90 7.05
N SER A 43 -7.35 12.88 7.89
CA SER A 43 -7.19 11.82 8.90
C SER A 43 -8.31 11.86 9.95
N GLN A 44 -8.77 13.04 10.35
CA GLN A 44 -9.89 13.20 11.28
C GLN A 44 -11.20 12.73 10.65
N GLU A 45 -11.49 13.18 9.44
CA GLU A 45 -12.69 12.79 8.68
C GLU A 45 -12.75 11.29 8.44
N ARG A 46 -11.62 10.67 8.08
CA ARG A 46 -11.53 9.22 7.89
C ARG A 46 -11.83 8.46 9.19
N ARG A 47 -11.33 8.96 10.33
CA ARG A 47 -11.60 8.35 11.64
C ARG A 47 -13.08 8.48 12.03
N GLU A 48 -13.70 9.62 11.78
CA GLU A 48 -15.14 9.83 12.00
C GLU A 48 -15.97 8.91 11.11
N GLN A 49 -15.59 8.78 9.84
CA GLN A 49 -16.24 7.87 8.89
C GLN A 49 -16.15 6.42 9.35
N ILE A 50 -14.95 5.94 9.72
CA ILE A 50 -14.75 4.57 10.22
C ILE A 50 -15.63 4.34 11.47
N THR A 51 -15.64 5.28 12.40
CA THR A 51 -16.45 5.16 13.63
C THR A 51 -17.95 5.10 13.31
N ALA A 52 -18.43 5.89 12.35
CA ALA A 52 -19.83 5.87 11.93
C ALA A 52 -20.21 4.55 11.24
N GLU A 53 -19.33 4.02 10.38
CA GLU A 53 -19.50 2.73 9.71
C GLU A 53 -19.51 1.57 10.72
N GLU A 54 -18.54 1.54 11.66
CA GLU A 54 -18.48 0.53 12.72
C GLU A 54 -19.72 0.58 13.62
N MET A 55 -20.14 1.77 14.04
CA MET A 55 -21.32 1.93 14.88
C MET A 55 -22.61 1.54 14.13
N GLY A 56 -22.68 1.82 12.82
CA GLY A 56 -23.75 1.34 11.95
C GLY A 56 -23.80 -0.19 11.87
N ALA A 57 -22.65 -0.84 11.67
CA ALA A 57 -22.54 -2.30 11.62
C ALA A 57 -23.00 -2.96 12.93
N VAL A 58 -22.57 -2.41 14.08
CA VAL A 58 -22.97 -2.91 15.41
C VAL A 58 -24.48 -2.76 15.65
N ILE A 59 -25.08 -1.65 15.20
CA ILE A 59 -26.54 -1.44 15.31
C ILE A 59 -27.29 -2.50 14.47
N ILE A 60 -26.84 -2.75 13.25
CA ILE A 60 -27.45 -3.75 12.37
C ILE A 60 -27.34 -5.14 13.00
N GLU A 61 -26.16 -5.54 13.46
CA GLU A 61 -25.93 -6.83 14.11
C GLU A 61 -26.85 -7.00 15.34
N ARG A 62 -26.91 -5.98 16.20
CA ARG A 62 -27.79 -5.96 17.38
C ARG A 62 -29.26 -6.15 16.97
N ASP A 63 -29.72 -5.43 15.96
CA ASP A 63 -31.12 -5.47 15.54
C ASP A 63 -31.48 -6.79 14.88
N THR A 64 -30.56 -7.38 14.10
CA THR A 64 -30.69 -8.74 13.56
C THR A 64 -30.75 -9.78 14.67
N ALA A 65 -29.83 -9.75 15.63
CA ALA A 65 -29.82 -10.65 16.78
C ALA A 65 -31.11 -10.51 17.61
N ARG A 66 -31.57 -9.28 17.83
CA ARG A 66 -32.83 -9.01 18.54
C ARG A 66 -34.05 -9.55 17.79
N ALA A 67 -34.08 -9.45 16.46
CA ALA A 67 -35.15 -10.02 15.64
C ALA A 67 -35.17 -11.55 15.74
N GLN A 68 -34.00 -12.19 15.70
CA GLN A 68 -33.86 -13.63 15.89
C GLN A 68 -34.32 -14.06 17.30
N CYS A 69 -33.92 -13.36 18.35
CA CYS A 69 -34.39 -13.65 19.71
C CYS A 69 -35.92 -13.56 19.82
N LYS A 70 -36.53 -12.50 19.26
CA LYS A 70 -38.00 -12.37 19.23
C LYS A 70 -38.69 -13.50 18.45
N HIS A 71 -38.05 -14.01 17.40
CA HIS A 71 -38.57 -15.12 16.62
C HIS A 71 -38.52 -16.43 17.44
N LEU A 72 -37.36 -16.72 18.04
CA LEU A 72 -37.16 -17.89 18.89
C LEU A 72 -38.07 -17.88 20.13
N GLU A 73 -38.32 -16.71 20.72
CA GLU A 73 -39.28 -16.55 21.82
C GLU A 73 -40.71 -16.96 21.41
N LYS A 74 -41.14 -16.58 20.19
CA LYS A 74 -42.44 -16.98 19.64
C LYS A 74 -42.49 -18.48 19.36
N GLU A 75 -41.46 -19.05 18.75
CA GLU A 75 -41.38 -20.49 18.51
C GLU A 75 -41.43 -21.29 19.81
N LEU A 76 -40.68 -20.85 20.84
CA LEU A 76 -40.72 -21.47 22.16
C LEU A 76 -42.12 -21.41 22.80
N HIS A 77 -42.86 -20.33 22.59
CA HIS A 77 -44.24 -20.22 23.06
C HIS A 77 -45.14 -21.27 22.37
N LEU A 78 -45.09 -21.34 21.04
CA LEU A 78 -45.86 -22.31 20.26
C LEU A 78 -45.50 -23.76 20.62
N LEU A 79 -44.21 -24.05 20.81
CA LEU A 79 -43.73 -25.36 21.27
C LEU A 79 -44.24 -25.71 22.67
N ARG A 80 -44.28 -24.73 23.59
CA ARG A 80 -44.85 -24.92 24.93
C ARG A 80 -46.35 -25.19 24.88
N GLU A 81 -47.10 -24.45 24.06
CA GLU A 81 -48.53 -24.68 23.83
C GLU A 81 -48.79 -26.06 23.23
N SER A 82 -48.04 -26.43 22.18
CA SER A 82 -48.14 -27.75 21.55
C SER A 82 -47.83 -28.88 22.53
N LYS A 83 -46.77 -28.73 23.33
CA LYS A 83 -46.42 -29.69 24.39
C LYS A 83 -47.53 -29.80 25.43
N GLN A 84 -48.13 -28.68 25.85
CA GLN A 84 -49.24 -28.67 26.80
C GLN A 84 -50.47 -29.39 26.23
N ILE A 85 -50.82 -29.11 24.97
CA ILE A 85 -51.90 -29.80 24.25
C ILE A 85 -51.61 -31.32 24.19
N CYS A 86 -50.39 -31.72 23.86
CA CYS A 86 -50.00 -33.13 23.88
C CYS A 86 -50.11 -33.76 25.27
N THR A 87 -49.68 -33.08 26.34
CA THR A 87 -49.83 -33.59 27.70
C THR A 87 -51.29 -33.74 28.12
N ASP A 88 -52.14 -32.80 27.71
CA ASP A 88 -53.57 -32.84 28.00
C ASP A 88 -54.27 -33.97 27.23
N ILE A 89 -53.89 -34.20 25.97
CA ILE A 89 -54.38 -35.34 25.16
C ILE A 89 -53.95 -36.68 25.77
N VAL A 90 -52.69 -36.82 26.19
CA VAL A 90 -52.17 -38.05 26.82
C VAL A 90 -52.83 -38.29 28.19
N ALA A 91 -53.07 -37.22 28.97
CA ALA A 91 -53.81 -37.31 30.22
C ALA A 91 -55.27 -37.73 29.99
N ALA A 92 -55.93 -37.15 28.98
CA ALA A 92 -57.29 -37.52 28.57
C ALA A 92 -57.37 -38.96 28.04
N GLN A 93 -56.38 -39.43 27.28
CA GLN A 93 -56.28 -40.82 26.80
C GLN A 93 -56.11 -41.84 27.93
N ARG A 94 -55.38 -41.50 29.01
CA ARG A 94 -55.30 -42.37 30.20
C ARG A 94 -56.63 -42.51 30.94
N THR A 95 -57.55 -41.56 30.74
CA THR A 95 -58.92 -41.62 31.26
C THR A 95 -59.94 -42.15 30.25
N PHE A 96 -59.51 -42.49 29.02
CA PHE A 96 -60.40 -42.85 27.91
C PHE A 96 -60.50 -44.37 27.72
N ASP A 97 -61.73 -44.87 27.74
CA ASP A 97 -62.11 -46.25 27.39
C ASP A 97 -61.90 -46.46 25.86
N PRO A 98 -61.34 -47.59 25.38
CA PRO A 98 -60.76 -47.72 24.03
C PRO A 98 -61.77 -47.81 22.86
N ALA A 99 -62.94 -47.19 22.97
CA ALA A 99 -64.06 -47.37 22.05
C ALA A 99 -64.25 -46.29 20.96
N SER A 100 -63.40 -45.26 20.84
CA SER A 100 -63.60 -44.20 19.81
C SER A 100 -62.51 -44.13 18.73
N LYS A 101 -62.92 -44.26 17.45
CA LYS A 101 -62.05 -44.35 16.25
C LYS A 101 -61.61 -42.99 15.67
N ALA A 102 -62.18 -41.89 16.13
CA ALA A 102 -62.00 -40.56 15.50
C ALA A 102 -60.63 -39.87 15.76
N PRO A 103 -59.96 -40.01 16.93
CA PRO A 103 -58.66 -39.38 17.16
C PRO A 103 -57.51 -40.01 16.35
N LEU A 104 -57.61 -41.31 16.07
CA LEU A 104 -56.62 -42.07 15.31
C LEU A 104 -56.58 -41.65 13.83
N THR A 105 -57.73 -41.39 13.22
CA THR A 105 -57.80 -40.99 11.81
C THR A 105 -57.22 -39.60 11.57
N PHE A 106 -57.42 -38.67 12.52
CA PHE A 106 -56.81 -37.33 12.45
C PHE A 106 -55.29 -37.38 12.59
N LEU A 107 -54.78 -38.23 13.49
CA LEU A 107 -53.34 -38.38 13.69
C LEU A 107 -52.66 -39.05 12.47
N HIS A 108 -53.29 -40.07 11.89
CA HIS A 108 -52.86 -40.67 10.63
C HIS A 108 -52.84 -39.65 9.48
N HIS A 109 -53.90 -38.84 9.34
CA HIS A 109 -53.96 -37.83 8.28
C HIS A 109 -52.85 -36.78 8.39
N ASN A 110 -52.48 -36.37 9.61
CA ASN A 110 -51.35 -35.45 9.80
C ASN A 110 -50.00 -36.10 9.51
N GLN A 111 -49.83 -37.39 9.85
CA GLN A 111 -48.63 -38.13 9.47
C GLN A 111 -48.48 -38.26 7.96
N ASP A 112 -49.58 -38.54 7.25
CA ASP A 112 -49.59 -38.64 5.79
C ASP A 112 -49.23 -37.31 5.13
N LYS A 113 -49.78 -36.20 5.63
CA LYS A 113 -49.47 -34.85 5.12
C LYS A 113 -48.00 -34.47 5.33
N LEU A 114 -47.47 -34.77 6.52
CA LEU A 114 -46.06 -34.51 6.83
C LEU A 114 -45.12 -35.36 5.96
N ALA A 115 -45.47 -36.62 5.72
CA ALA A 115 -44.72 -37.50 4.82
C ALA A 115 -44.70 -36.99 3.38
N GLU A 116 -45.81 -36.41 2.91
CA GLU A 116 -45.90 -35.81 1.59
C GLU A 116 -45.08 -34.52 1.46
N ASP A 117 -45.04 -33.69 2.51
CA ASP A 117 -44.19 -32.50 2.54
C ASP A 117 -42.69 -32.87 2.55
N TYR A 118 -42.28 -33.90 3.30
CA TYR A 118 -40.91 -34.42 3.25
C TYR A 118 -40.54 -34.95 1.86
N LYS A 119 -41.46 -35.65 1.20
CA LYS A 119 -41.24 -36.15 -0.15
C LYS A 119 -41.03 -35.01 -1.16
N LYS A 120 -41.82 -33.95 -1.07
CA LYS A 120 -41.65 -32.76 -1.92
C LYS A 120 -40.30 -32.09 -1.70
N LEU A 121 -39.89 -31.95 -0.44
CA LEU A 121 -38.59 -31.36 -0.11
C LEU A 121 -37.43 -32.21 -0.64
N GLU A 122 -37.55 -33.54 -0.59
CA GLU A 122 -36.56 -34.45 -1.14
C GLU A 122 -36.46 -34.33 -2.68
N GLU A 123 -37.58 -34.22 -3.37
CA GLU A 123 -37.63 -33.98 -4.82
C GLU A 123 -36.99 -32.62 -5.21
N GLU A 124 -37.19 -31.57 -4.41
CA GLU A 124 -36.57 -30.26 -4.62
C GLU A 124 -35.06 -30.32 -4.43
N ILE A 125 -34.57 -30.99 -3.39
CA ILE A 125 -33.13 -31.19 -3.15
C ILE A 125 -32.50 -31.97 -4.31
N GLN A 126 -33.16 -33.02 -4.79
CA GLN A 126 -32.69 -33.78 -5.96
C GLN A 126 -32.61 -32.89 -7.21
N THR A 127 -33.62 -32.05 -7.43
CA THR A 127 -33.64 -31.10 -8.56
C THR A 127 -32.49 -30.10 -8.47
N LEU A 128 -32.27 -29.50 -7.30
CA LEU A 128 -31.16 -28.56 -7.07
C LEU A 128 -29.80 -29.21 -7.29
N ASN A 129 -29.61 -30.45 -6.84
CA ASN A 129 -28.37 -31.19 -7.06
C ASN A 129 -28.09 -31.44 -8.55
N ILE A 130 -29.12 -31.78 -9.34
CA ILE A 130 -28.99 -31.93 -10.79
C ILE A 130 -28.60 -30.60 -11.43
N TYR A 131 -29.27 -29.51 -11.08
CA TYR A 131 -28.94 -28.17 -11.58
C TYR A 131 -27.50 -27.76 -11.24
N TYR A 132 -27.07 -27.97 -10.00
CA TYR A 132 -25.72 -27.66 -9.56
C TYR A 132 -24.67 -28.49 -10.32
N SER A 133 -24.87 -29.81 -10.45
CA SER A 133 -23.96 -30.68 -11.18
C SER A 133 -23.88 -30.33 -12.66
N LEU A 134 -25.01 -29.94 -13.27
CA LEU A 134 -25.05 -29.50 -14.66
C LEU A 134 -24.32 -28.18 -14.85
N HIS A 135 -24.55 -27.21 -13.96
CA HIS A 135 -23.83 -25.94 -13.94
C HIS A 135 -22.33 -26.19 -13.80
N GLN A 136 -21.90 -27.05 -12.86
CA GLN A 136 -20.49 -27.38 -12.66
C GLN A 136 -19.85 -28.04 -13.90
N SER A 137 -20.60 -28.83 -14.66
CA SER A 137 -20.09 -29.54 -15.85
C SER A 137 -20.04 -28.66 -17.10
N LEU A 138 -21.01 -27.74 -17.26
CA LEU A 138 -21.09 -26.83 -18.41
C LEU A 138 -20.33 -25.52 -18.19
N SER A 139 -20.08 -25.15 -16.92
CA SER A 139 -19.40 -23.91 -16.58
C SER A 139 -17.92 -23.98 -16.91
N GLN A 140 -17.44 -22.96 -17.60
CA GLN A 140 -16.01 -22.75 -17.88
C GLN A 140 -15.30 -22.02 -16.72
N GLU A 141 -15.99 -21.74 -15.62
CA GLU A 141 -15.52 -20.91 -14.52
C GLU A 141 -14.20 -21.40 -13.93
N VAL A 142 -14.03 -22.72 -13.76
CA VAL A 142 -12.77 -23.29 -13.22
C VAL A 142 -11.59 -23.01 -14.15
N ASN A 143 -11.78 -23.18 -15.46
CA ASN A 143 -10.74 -22.93 -16.46
C ASN A 143 -10.43 -21.42 -16.56
N LEU A 144 -11.45 -20.57 -16.60
CA LEU A 144 -11.28 -19.11 -16.59
C LEU A 144 -10.53 -18.66 -15.34
N LYS A 145 -10.91 -19.16 -14.16
CA LYS A 145 -10.23 -18.86 -12.90
C LYS A 145 -8.76 -19.27 -12.96
N GLU A 146 -8.45 -20.46 -13.46
CA GLU A 146 -7.07 -20.93 -13.61
C GLU A 146 -6.28 -20.07 -14.61
N GLN A 147 -6.88 -19.68 -15.74
CA GLN A 147 -6.26 -18.78 -16.71
C GLN A 147 -5.97 -17.40 -16.10
N PHE A 148 -6.91 -16.83 -15.34
CA PHE A 148 -6.68 -15.57 -14.63
C PHE A 148 -5.58 -15.71 -13.60
N SER A 149 -5.56 -16.78 -12.79
CA SER A 149 -4.48 -17.02 -11.82
C SER A 149 -3.11 -17.14 -12.50
N ARG A 150 -3.03 -17.82 -13.65
CA ARG A 150 -1.80 -17.90 -14.45
C ARG A 150 -1.38 -16.54 -14.99
N ALA A 151 -2.32 -15.77 -15.54
CA ALA A 151 -2.04 -14.44 -16.07
C ALA A 151 -1.54 -13.49 -14.96
N ILE A 152 -2.19 -13.49 -13.80
CA ILE A 152 -1.78 -12.71 -12.62
C ILE A 152 -0.35 -13.07 -12.21
N SER A 153 -0.05 -14.37 -12.07
CA SER A 153 1.28 -14.85 -11.69
C SER A 153 2.36 -14.37 -12.67
N LEU A 154 2.10 -14.44 -13.97
CA LEU A 154 3.02 -13.97 -15.02
C LEU A 154 3.27 -12.46 -14.91
N TYR A 155 2.23 -11.66 -14.67
CA TYR A 155 2.39 -10.21 -14.51
C TYR A 155 3.14 -9.85 -13.23
N GLU A 156 2.87 -10.55 -12.13
CA GLU A 156 3.61 -10.37 -10.88
C GLU A 156 5.11 -10.66 -11.05
N ASP A 157 5.46 -11.76 -11.74
CA ASP A 157 6.85 -12.09 -12.06
C ASP A 157 7.49 -11.02 -12.95
N ALA A 158 6.80 -10.57 -13.99
CA ALA A 158 7.30 -9.52 -14.87
C ALA A 158 7.55 -8.20 -14.11
N ILE A 159 6.66 -7.83 -13.19
CA ILE A 159 6.80 -6.63 -12.36
C ILE A 159 7.97 -6.79 -11.39
N ARG A 160 8.12 -7.93 -10.73
CA ARG A 160 9.26 -8.23 -9.85
C ARG A 160 10.58 -8.11 -10.59
N ASN A 161 10.71 -8.79 -11.74
CA ASN A 161 11.92 -8.77 -12.56
C ASN A 161 12.27 -7.34 -13.03
N ARG A 162 11.26 -6.56 -13.44
CA ARG A 162 11.46 -5.15 -13.80
C ARG A 162 11.92 -4.32 -12.61
N GLY A 163 11.35 -4.55 -11.43
CA GLY A 163 11.75 -3.88 -10.19
C GLY A 163 13.20 -4.16 -9.80
N GLU A 164 13.64 -5.42 -9.93
CA GLU A 164 15.04 -5.79 -9.71
C GLU A 164 15.99 -5.12 -10.72
N LEU A 165 15.65 -5.13 -12.01
CA LEU A 165 16.44 -4.45 -13.05
C LEU A 165 16.54 -2.94 -12.81
N LEU A 166 15.45 -2.31 -12.37
CA LEU A 166 15.44 -0.89 -12.02
C LEU A 166 16.36 -0.60 -10.83
N LYS A 167 16.36 -1.43 -9.78
CA LYS A 167 17.27 -1.29 -8.64
C LYS A 167 18.74 -1.38 -9.07
N VAL A 168 19.07 -2.35 -9.93
CA VAL A 168 20.44 -2.50 -10.46
C VAL A 168 20.85 -1.28 -11.28
N THR A 169 19.98 -0.83 -12.18
CA THR A 169 20.23 0.36 -13.02
C THR A 169 20.39 1.63 -12.18
N GLN A 170 19.56 1.80 -11.16
CA GLN A 170 19.65 2.93 -10.24
C GLN A 170 20.98 2.93 -9.50
N HIS A 171 21.39 1.78 -8.95
CA HIS A 171 22.68 1.67 -8.26
C HIS A 171 23.86 1.99 -9.18
N GLN A 172 23.82 1.51 -10.42
CA GLN A 172 24.85 1.83 -11.43
C GLN A 172 24.89 3.33 -11.75
N ASN A 173 23.74 3.99 -11.88
CA ASN A 173 23.68 5.43 -12.12
C ASN A 173 24.22 6.25 -10.94
N GLU A 174 23.91 5.84 -9.70
CA GLU A 174 24.45 6.46 -8.49
C GLU A 174 25.98 6.33 -8.44
N GLU A 175 26.51 5.15 -8.80
CA GLU A 175 27.95 4.90 -8.85
C GLU A 175 28.64 5.72 -9.95
N LEU A 176 28.08 5.77 -11.15
CA LEU A 176 28.59 6.65 -12.22
C LEU A 176 28.55 8.13 -11.81
N GLY A 177 27.51 8.55 -11.08
CA GLY A 177 27.41 9.89 -10.53
C GLY A 177 28.47 10.19 -9.46
N ARG A 178 28.87 9.19 -8.66
CA ARG A 178 30.03 9.32 -7.75
C ARG A 178 31.34 9.47 -8.53
N GLN A 179 31.59 8.60 -9.50
CA GLN A 179 32.81 8.63 -10.31
C GLN A 179 32.96 9.96 -11.06
N LEU A 180 31.86 10.50 -11.60
CA LEU A 180 31.88 11.79 -12.28
C LEU A 180 32.26 12.93 -11.32
N ARG A 181 31.68 12.96 -10.11
CA ARG A 181 32.02 13.96 -9.09
C ARG A 181 33.48 13.88 -8.65
N GLU A 182 33.99 12.67 -8.47
CA GLU A 182 35.39 12.44 -8.13
C GLU A 182 36.33 12.95 -9.24
N ALA A 183 36.05 12.60 -10.50
CA ALA A 183 36.82 13.08 -11.64
C ALA A 183 36.76 14.61 -11.79
N GLN A 184 35.60 15.22 -11.50
CA GLN A 184 35.45 16.68 -11.47
C GLN A 184 36.32 17.31 -10.39
N CYS A 185 36.32 16.76 -9.17
CA CYS A 185 37.16 17.21 -8.06
C CYS A 185 38.65 17.13 -8.42
N GLN A 186 39.11 15.98 -8.91
CA GLN A 186 40.50 15.80 -9.38
C GLN A 186 40.88 16.80 -10.48
N ASN A 187 39.98 17.06 -11.43
CA ASN A 187 40.22 18.03 -12.49
C ASN A 187 40.35 19.46 -11.94
N THR A 188 39.53 19.84 -10.96
CA THR A 188 39.66 21.13 -10.29
C THR A 188 41.00 21.27 -9.55
N GLU A 189 41.43 20.24 -8.81
CA GLU A 189 42.71 20.22 -8.12
C GLU A 189 43.90 20.32 -9.07
N LEU A 190 43.87 19.56 -10.18
CA LEU A 190 44.91 19.59 -11.20
C LEU A 190 44.99 20.97 -11.88
N LYS A 191 43.85 21.60 -12.18
CA LYS A 191 43.82 22.96 -12.74
C LYS A 191 44.41 23.99 -11.77
N GLU A 192 44.13 23.86 -10.47
CA GLU A 192 44.74 24.73 -9.47
C GLU A 192 46.26 24.53 -9.36
N SER A 193 46.70 23.28 -9.34
CA SER A 193 48.13 22.93 -9.32
C SER A 193 48.86 23.49 -10.55
N LEU A 194 48.26 23.35 -11.74
CA LEU A 194 48.79 23.91 -12.98
C LEU A 194 48.87 25.44 -12.93
N ARG A 195 47.84 26.11 -12.39
CA ARG A 195 47.85 27.56 -12.20
C ARG A 195 49.00 28.01 -11.28
N LYS A 196 49.25 27.30 -10.18
CA LYS A 196 50.36 27.59 -9.25
C LYS A 196 51.73 27.36 -9.89
N ALA A 197 51.88 26.28 -10.65
CA ALA A 197 53.13 25.96 -11.35
C ALA A 197 53.45 27.02 -12.42
N THR A 198 52.45 27.44 -13.21
CA THR A 198 52.62 28.47 -14.24
C THR A 198 52.95 29.85 -13.67
N THR A 199 52.40 30.23 -12.50
CA THR A 199 52.80 31.48 -11.83
C THR A 199 54.24 31.40 -11.31
N CYS A 200 54.62 30.29 -10.68
CA CYS A 200 56.00 30.08 -10.22
C CYS A 200 57.00 30.10 -11.37
N GLN A 201 56.66 29.46 -12.50
CA GLN A 201 57.48 29.48 -13.71
C GLN A 201 57.72 30.92 -14.21
N LYS A 202 56.66 31.74 -14.32
CA LYS A 202 56.79 33.15 -14.74
C LYS A 202 57.70 33.95 -13.81
N GLU A 203 57.57 33.75 -12.49
CA GLU A 203 58.45 34.42 -11.52
C GLU A 203 59.92 34.02 -11.69
N MET A 204 60.20 32.74 -11.98
CA MET A 204 61.56 32.25 -12.23
C MET A 204 62.11 32.76 -13.56
N GLU A 205 61.29 32.81 -14.61
CA GLU A 205 61.63 33.43 -15.88
C GLU A 205 61.98 34.91 -15.68
N ASP A 206 61.16 35.68 -14.97
CA ASP A 206 61.44 37.10 -14.68
C ASP A 206 62.75 37.28 -13.90
N ARG A 207 63.05 36.39 -12.95
CA ARG A 207 64.32 36.39 -12.21
C ARG A 207 65.49 36.06 -13.13
N ALA A 208 65.37 35.06 -14.00
CA ALA A 208 66.39 34.70 -14.99
C ALA A 208 66.67 35.88 -15.93
N HIS A 209 65.65 36.51 -16.50
CA HIS A 209 65.80 37.70 -17.35
C HIS A 209 66.48 38.87 -16.62
N LYS A 210 66.21 39.06 -15.32
CA LYS A 210 66.93 40.07 -14.50
C LYS A 210 68.41 39.71 -14.37
N LEU A 211 68.73 38.45 -14.09
CA LEU A 211 70.11 37.98 -13.98
C LEU A 211 70.87 38.07 -15.31
N GLU A 212 70.26 37.69 -16.43
CA GLU A 212 70.84 37.83 -17.77
C GLU A 212 71.20 39.28 -18.07
N ARG A 213 70.27 40.21 -17.81
CA ARG A 213 70.55 41.66 -17.96
C ARG A 213 71.72 42.12 -17.10
N LEU A 214 71.81 41.66 -15.86
CA LEU A 214 72.94 41.99 -14.97
C LEU A 214 74.26 41.43 -15.51
N VAL A 215 74.27 40.17 -15.98
CA VAL A 215 75.44 39.54 -16.59
C VAL A 215 75.89 40.31 -17.83
N ASP A 216 74.97 40.74 -18.68
CA ASP A 216 75.28 41.55 -19.87
C ASP A 216 75.90 42.89 -19.51
N VAL A 217 75.37 43.57 -18.48
CA VAL A 217 75.95 44.82 -17.95
C VAL A 217 77.37 44.57 -17.43
N LEU A 218 77.59 43.49 -16.68
CA LEU A 218 78.91 43.13 -16.16
C LEU A 218 79.89 42.78 -17.29
N ARG A 219 79.46 41.99 -18.28
CA ARG A 219 80.27 41.66 -19.47
C ARG A 219 80.68 42.93 -20.21
N LYS A 220 79.76 43.88 -20.41
CA LYS A 220 80.09 45.18 -20.99
C LYS A 220 81.11 45.94 -20.15
N LYS A 221 80.96 45.95 -18.82
CA LYS A 221 81.86 46.69 -17.91
C LYS A 221 83.28 46.09 -17.85
N VAL A 222 83.39 44.76 -17.90
CA VAL A 222 84.67 44.02 -17.89
C VAL A 222 85.33 44.06 -19.27
N GLY A 223 84.59 43.81 -20.36
CA GLY A 223 85.10 43.81 -21.73
C GLY A 223 85.52 45.19 -22.26
N SER A 224 84.97 46.27 -21.69
CA SER A 224 85.34 47.66 -22.04
C SER A 224 86.56 48.19 -21.26
N GLY A 225 87.30 47.33 -20.56
CA GLY A 225 88.61 47.68 -19.99
C GLY A 225 88.58 48.62 -18.77
N SER A 226 87.53 48.60 -17.95
CA SER A 226 87.48 49.36 -16.68
C SER A 226 87.60 48.46 -15.46
N VAL A 227 88.64 47.63 -15.40
CA VAL A 227 89.09 47.01 -14.15
C VAL A 227 90.16 47.93 -13.56
N ARG A 228 89.73 48.93 -12.78
CA ARG A 228 90.63 49.54 -11.78
C ARG A 228 90.83 48.50 -10.68
N THR A 229 91.92 47.75 -10.78
CA THR A 229 92.49 47.00 -9.68
C THR A 229 92.81 48.00 -8.56
N MET A 230 92.04 47.99 -7.47
CA MET A 230 92.53 48.54 -6.20
C MET A 230 93.21 47.39 -5.46
N ILE A 231 94.53 47.51 -5.33
CA ILE A 231 95.34 46.86 -4.28
C ILE A 231 94.94 47.47 -2.94
#